data_AF-A0A7C2QM51-F1
#
_entry.id   AF-A0A7C2QM51-F1
#
_cell.length_a   1.000
_cell.length_b   1.000
_cell.length_c   1.000
_cell.angle_alpha   90.00
_cell.angle_beta   90.00
_cell.angle_gamma   90.00
#
_symmetry.space_group_name_H-M   'P 1'
#
loop_
_entity.id
_entity.type
_entity.pdbx_description
1 polymer ?
#
loop_
_entity_poly.entity_id
_entity_poly.type
_entity_poly.pdbx_seq_one_letter_code
_entity_poly.pdbx_strand_id
1 'polypeptide(L)'
;MSYVRTFTDDQGTLWEAIGTPTTVAHGRLGARLAFRRADRAEVVPGDVTFNSEEAADFALATMSDRELRRRLRLALEARRGAASPSGQ
;
A
#
# COMPACT_ATOMS: atom_id res chain seq x y z
N MET A 1 13.06 10.97 4.86
CA MET A 1 12.21 10.18 5.77
C MET A 1 10.95 9.88 5.00
N SER A 2 10.68 8.61 4.67
CA SER A 2 9.44 8.23 3.98
C SER A 2 8.25 8.48 4.90
N TYR A 3 7.20 9.09 4.38
CA TYR A 3 6.00 9.45 5.13
C TYR A 3 5.20 8.20 5.49
N VAL A 4 4.73 8.14 6.74
CA VAL A 4 3.92 7.04 7.26
C VAL A 4 2.59 7.62 7.69
N ARG A 5 1.51 7.00 7.22
CA ARG A 5 0.16 7.36 7.67
C ARG A 5 -0.55 6.20 8.34
N THR A 6 -0.95 6.42 9.58
CA THR A 6 -1.76 5.47 10.34
C THR A 6 -3.24 5.64 10.06
N PHE A 7 -3.98 4.55 9.88
CA PHE A 7 -5.43 4.55 9.77
C PHE A 7 -6.01 3.22 10.27
N THR A 8 -7.27 3.22 10.66
CA THR A 8 -7.99 2.00 11.05
C THR A 8 -8.84 1.50 9.89
N ASP A 9 -8.86 0.19 9.64
CA ASP A 9 -9.76 -0.42 8.66
C ASP A 9 -11.22 -0.48 9.18
N ASP A 10 -12.13 -1.05 8.38
CA ASP A 10 -13.54 -1.24 8.73
C ASP A 10 -13.74 -2.21 9.91
N GLN A 11 -12.82 -3.17 10.08
CA GLN A 11 -12.81 -4.16 11.17
C GLN A 11 -12.13 -3.65 12.45
N GLY A 12 -11.69 -2.39 12.50
CA GLY A 12 -10.98 -1.86 13.66
C GLY A 12 -9.48 -2.20 13.70
N THR A 13 -8.91 -2.81 12.67
CA THR A 13 -7.48 -3.13 12.62
C THR A 13 -6.67 -1.88 12.32
N LEU A 14 -5.58 -1.65 13.05
CA LEU A 14 -4.66 -0.55 12.79
C LEU A 14 -3.67 -0.90 11.68
N TRP A 15 -3.57 -0.01 10.70
CA TRP A 15 -2.70 -0.12 9.54
C TRP A 15 -1.86 1.13 9.35
N GLU A 16 -0.71 0.95 8.73
CA GLU A 16 0.22 1.99 8.30
C GLU A 16 0.31 1.96 6.78
N ALA A 17 -0.08 3.04 6.12
CA ALA A 17 0.19 3.27 4.73
C ALA A 17 1.59 3.87 4.58
N ILE A 18 2.43 3.21 3.79
CA ILE A 18 3.85 3.54 3.60
C ILE A 18 4.19 3.53 2.11
N GLY A 19 5.14 4.37 1.71
CA GLY A 19 5.81 4.25 0.42
C GLY A 19 6.98 3.29 0.53
N THR A 20 6.99 2.20 -0.24
CA THR A 20 8.14 1.30 -0.36
C THR A 20 8.88 1.58 -1.66
N PRO A 21 10.22 1.76 -1.65
CA PRO A 21 10.98 1.98 -2.88
C PRO A 21 10.72 0.88 -3.92
N THR A 22 10.54 1.28 -5.17
CA THR A 22 10.34 0.36 -6.30
C THR A 22 11.01 0.90 -7.55
N THR A 23 11.29 0.02 -8.51
CA THR A 23 11.63 0.45 -9.87
C THR A 23 10.33 0.70 -10.63
N VAL A 24 10.23 1.85 -11.29
CA VAL A 24 9.12 2.21 -12.19
C VAL A 24 9.62 2.25 -13.65
N ALA A 25 8.75 2.65 -14.58
CA ALA A 25 9.07 2.70 -16.01
C ALA A 25 10.42 3.37 -16.30
N HIS A 26 11.13 2.83 -17.30
CA HIS A 26 12.48 3.25 -17.70
C HIS A 26 13.57 3.11 -16.63
N GLY A 27 13.41 2.17 -15.68
CA GLY A 27 14.44 1.88 -14.67
C GLY A 27 14.58 2.97 -13.62
N ARG A 28 13.63 3.91 -13.54
CA ARG A 28 13.67 5.01 -12.57
C ARG A 28 13.31 4.49 -11.18
N LEU A 29 13.92 5.09 -10.17
CA LEU A 29 13.53 4.86 -8.79
C LEU A 29 12.22 5.62 -8.52
N GLY A 30 11.20 4.89 -8.11
CA GLY A 30 9.93 5.42 -7.63
C GLY A 30 9.55 4.78 -6.31
N ALA A 31 8.27 4.86 -5.97
CA ALA A 31 7.73 4.24 -4.76
C ALA A 31 6.43 3.51 -5.06
N ARG A 32 6.16 2.45 -4.34
CA ARG A 32 4.89 1.71 -4.37
C ARG A 32 4.17 1.93 -3.07
N LEU A 33 2.86 2.15 -3.14
CA LEU A 33 2.02 2.15 -1.94
C LEU A 33 2.04 0.74 -1.33
N ALA A 34 2.30 0.64 -0.04
CA ALA A 34 2.13 -0.59 0.71
C ALA A 34 1.41 -0.32 2.03
N PHE A 35 0.84 -1.38 2.60
CA PHE A 35 0.11 -1.35 3.85
C PHE A 35 0.77 -2.31 4.83
N ARG A 36 1.25 -1.80 5.95
CA ARG A 36 1.79 -2.59 7.04
C ARG A 36 0.76 -2.71 8.15
N ARG A 37 0.52 -3.90 8.68
CA ARG A 37 -0.27 -4.07 9.90
C ARG A 37 0.52 -3.57 11.10
N ALA A 38 -0.12 -2.86 12.02
CA ALA A 38 0.56 -2.43 13.24
C ALA A 38 0.78 -3.60 14.23
N ASP A 39 -0.10 -4.61 14.22
CA ASP A 39 0.00 -5.77 15.12
C ASP A 39 0.93 -6.89 14.64
N ARG A 40 1.26 -6.90 13.34
CA ARG A 40 2.02 -7.98 12.70
C ARG A 40 3.04 -7.40 11.74
N ALA A 41 4.16 -8.09 11.55
CA ALA A 41 5.13 -7.79 10.49
C ALA A 41 4.60 -8.13 9.08
N GLU A 42 3.29 -8.01 8.84
CA GLU A 42 2.66 -8.23 7.55
C GLU A 42 2.69 -6.93 6.75
N VAL A 43 3.27 -6.98 5.55
CA VAL A 43 3.25 -5.91 4.57
C VAL A 43 2.51 -6.40 3.33
N VAL A 44 1.48 -5.66 2.94
CA VAL A 44 0.66 -5.92 1.76
C VAL A 44 0.99 -4.87 0.71
N PRO A 45 1.57 -5.27 -0.45
CA PRO A 45 1.82 -4.33 -1.52
C PRO A 45 0.48 -3.87 -2.13
N GLY A 46 0.29 -2.55 -2.21
CA GLY A 46 -0.85 -1.94 -2.89
C GLY A 46 -0.67 -1.91 -4.41
N ASP A 47 -1.68 -1.43 -5.12
CA ASP A 47 -1.67 -1.42 -6.60
C ASP A 47 -1.05 -0.14 -7.20
N VAL A 48 -0.92 0.93 -6.41
CA VAL A 48 -0.45 2.23 -6.89
C VAL A 48 1.06 2.33 -6.84
N THR A 49 1.66 2.73 -7.97
CA THR A 49 3.06 3.15 -8.07
C THR A 49 3.14 4.65 -8.33
N PHE A 50 4.09 5.30 -7.68
CA PHE A 50 4.45 6.70 -7.81
C PHE A 50 5.80 6.79 -8.52
N ASN A 51 5.96 7.83 -9.35
CA ASN A 51 7.17 8.04 -10.12
C ASN A 51 8.39 8.46 -9.27
N SER A 52 8.16 8.85 -8.00
CA SER A 52 9.17 9.30 -7.04
C SER A 52 8.70 9.01 -5.60
N GLU A 53 9.62 8.96 -4.64
CA GLU A 53 9.29 8.86 -3.22
C GLU A 53 8.50 10.08 -2.71
N GLU A 54 8.90 11.29 -3.11
CA GLU A 54 8.22 12.54 -2.73
C GLU A 54 6.75 12.57 -3.17
N ALA A 55 6.45 11.99 -4.33
CA ALA A 55 5.09 11.88 -4.85
C ALA A 55 4.24 10.91 -4.01
N ALA A 56 4.84 9.82 -3.53
CA ALA A 56 4.18 8.92 -2.60
C ALA A 56 3.90 9.60 -1.26
N ASP A 57 4.88 10.35 -0.73
CA ASP A 57 4.75 11.07 0.52
C ASP A 57 3.62 12.11 0.47
N PHE A 58 3.59 12.93 -0.60
CA PHE A 58 2.53 13.90 -0.82
C PHE A 58 1.15 13.23 -0.95
N ALA A 59 1.07 12.13 -1.68
CA ALA A 59 -0.17 11.40 -1.88
C ALA A 59 -0.67 10.78 -0.56
N LEU A 60 0.22 10.21 0.26
CA LEU A 60 -0.12 9.66 1.58
C LEU A 60 -0.58 10.77 2.55
N ALA A 61 0.05 11.94 2.50
CA ALA A 61 -0.32 13.08 3.33
C ALA A 61 -1.72 13.63 3.00
N THR A 62 -2.13 13.56 1.72
CA THR A 62 -3.39 14.17 1.24
C THR A 62 -4.55 13.19 1.08
N MET A 63 -4.29 11.87 0.97
CA MET A 63 -5.35 10.87 0.85
C MET A 63 -6.32 10.89 2.03
N SER A 64 -7.59 10.56 1.82
CA SER A 64 -8.50 10.37 2.95
C SER A 64 -8.43 8.94 3.47
N ASP A 65 -8.75 8.73 4.75
CA ASP A 65 -8.84 7.40 5.36
C ASP A 65 -9.79 6.46 4.59
N ARG A 66 -10.89 7.00 4.04
CA ARG A 66 -11.82 6.25 3.18
C ARG A 66 -11.13 5.65 1.96
N GLU A 67 -10.25 6.40 1.31
CA GLU A 67 -9.51 5.94 0.14
C GLU A 67 -8.38 4.97 0.53
N LEU A 68 -7.70 5.19 1.66
CA LEU A 68 -6.72 4.25 2.18
C LEU A 68 -7.36 2.88 2.48
N ARG A 69 -8.54 2.87 3.12
CA ARG A 69 -9.34 1.65 3.34
C ARG A 69 -9.73 0.96 2.04
N ARG A 70 -10.19 1.73 1.04
CA ARG A 70 -10.56 1.20 -0.27
C ARG A 70 -9.37 0.52 -0.95
N ARG A 71 -8.20 1.17 -0.96
CA ARG A 71 -6.98 0.61 -1.55
C ARG A 71 -6.45 -0.59 -0.79
N LEU A 72 -6.52 -0.58 0.54
CA LEU A 72 -6.17 -1.75 1.37
C LEU A 72 -7.06 -2.95 1.01
N ARG A 73 -8.38 -2.75 0.90
CA ARG A 73 -9.32 -3.81 0.52
C ARG A 73 -8.93 -4.45 -0.81
N LEU A 74 -8.70 -3.63 -1.85
CA LEU A 74 -8.27 -4.12 -3.16
C LEU A 74 -6.94 -4.90 -3.09
N ALA A 75 -5.98 -4.42 -2.31
CA ALA A 75 -4.69 -5.10 -2.14
C ALA A 75 -4.84 -6.47 -1.45
N LEU A 76 -5.69 -6.57 -0.43
CA LEU A 76 -6.00 -7.82 0.26
C LEU A 76 -6.74 -8.81 -0.66
N GLU A 77 -7.69 -8.32 -1.46
CA GLU A 77 -8.41 -9.12 -2.46
C GLU A 77 -7.45 -9.66 -3.53
N ALA A 78 -6.57 -8.82 -4.07
CA ALA A 78 -5.56 -9.22 -5.05
C ALA A 78 -4.60 -10.27 -4.49
N ARG A 79 -4.15 -10.10 -3.23
CA ARG A 79 -3.32 -11.11 -2.54
C ARG A 79 -4.04 -12.43 -2.36
N ARG A 80 -5.33 -12.41 -2.02
CA ARG A 80 -6.15 -13.62 -1.86
C ARG A 80 -6.35 -14.35 -3.20
N GLY A 81 -6.56 -13.59 -4.28
CA GLY A 81 -6.63 -14.13 -5.65
C GLY A 81 -5.30 -14.74 -6.10
N ALA A 82 -4.17 -14.08 -5.82
CA ALA A 82 -2.84 -14.61 -6.13
C ALA A 82 -2.48 -15.87 -5.31
N ALA A 83 -2.96 -15.99 -4.07
CA ALA A 83 -2.79 -17.17 -3.23
C ALA A 83 -3.67 -18.37 -3.66
N SER A 84 -4.58 -18.17 -4.61
CA SER A 84 -5.42 -19.22 -5.20
C SER A 84 -5.02 -19.44 -6.66
N PRO A 85 -3.87 -20.05 -6.96
CA PRO A 85 -3.67 -20.60 -8.30
C PRO A 85 -4.68 -21.74 -8.44
N SER A 86 -5.77 -21.49 -9.16
CA SER A 86 -6.62 -22.57 -9.68
C SER A 86 -5.72 -23.51 -10.46
N GLY A 87 -5.37 -24.64 -9.85
CA GLY A 87 -4.68 -25.72 -10.54
C GLY A 87 -5.54 -26.14 -11.73
N GLN A 88 -4.96 -26.01 -12.92
CA GLN A 88 -5.34 -26.75 -14.11
C GLN A 88 -4.11 -27.51 -14.56
#